data_AF-A0A6J8EU63-F1
#
_entry.id   AF-A0A6J8EU63-F1
#
_cell.length_a   1.000
_cell.length_b   1.000
_cell.length_c   1.000
_cell.angle_alpha   90.00
_cell.angle_beta   90.00
_cell.angle_gamma   90.00
#
_symmetry.space_group_name_H-M   'P 1'
#
loop_
_entity.id
_entity.type
_entity.pdbx_description
1 polymer ?
#
loop_
_entity_poly.entity_id
_entity_poly.type
_entity_poly.pdbx_seq_one_letter_code
_entity_poly.pdbx_strand_id
1 'polypeptide(L)'
;MKETKKQMEDLSKAKEEKSKTEKSQTTGREKRKALEVKTRNRNETTTEFKAICMTIRAAGSKVHLLINKSSISWYIRMAAPSSVRFLHEKAYVNGKWADAASGKTFDVVNPSNGKKIGVVPDMDAADTQNAIQFAQTAFESWKETTAKERSVILRKWSELCIENKDELAKLLTLENGKPLAEATGEVMYGTSFMEWFAEEGRRVYGDIIPSPAKTKKILVLKQPIGVAGMITPWNFPNAMITRKACAAIAAGCTVVLKPAEDTPYSALALCELAEKAGLPPGVLNIVTCSRANAGVVGKMLCESPMVKKISFTGSTVVGKVVSILIPVYCSDFTVQGVPYKVFL
;
A
#
# COMPACT_ATOMS: atom_id res chain seq x y z
N MET A 1 -8.43 -58.52 10.65
CA MET A 1 -8.15 -59.09 9.31
C MET A 1 -9.07 -58.58 8.20
N LYS A 2 -10.38 -58.33 8.42
CA LYS A 2 -11.27 -57.76 7.38
C LYS A 2 -11.04 -56.25 7.13
N GLU A 3 -10.77 -55.47 8.18
CA GLU A 3 -10.46 -54.02 8.09
C GLU A 3 -9.20 -53.73 7.24
N THR A 4 -8.16 -54.54 7.39
CA THR A 4 -6.85 -54.34 6.76
C THR A 4 -6.87 -54.64 5.26
N LYS A 5 -7.75 -55.55 4.81
CA LYS A 5 -7.89 -55.93 3.41
C LYS A 5 -8.60 -54.82 2.60
N LYS A 6 -9.58 -54.15 3.21
CA LYS A 6 -10.28 -53.00 2.62
C LYS A 6 -9.36 -51.80 2.42
N GLN A 7 -8.50 -51.51 3.40
CA GLN A 7 -7.51 -50.43 3.27
C GLN A 7 -6.48 -50.65 2.16
N MET A 8 -6.10 -51.90 1.88
CA MET A 8 -5.18 -52.22 0.77
C MET A 8 -5.85 -52.13 -0.61
N GLU A 9 -7.14 -52.46 -0.72
CA GLU A 9 -7.90 -52.28 -1.96
C GLU A 9 -8.12 -50.80 -2.30
N ASP A 10 -8.37 -49.96 -1.29
CA ASP A 10 -8.55 -48.51 -1.48
C ASP A 10 -7.23 -47.82 -1.90
N LEU A 11 -6.09 -48.25 -1.34
CA LEU A 11 -4.76 -47.78 -1.74
C LEU A 11 -4.38 -48.19 -3.17
N SER A 12 -4.86 -49.36 -3.64
CA SER A 12 -4.66 -49.83 -5.01
C SER A 12 -5.42 -48.96 -6.01
N LYS A 13 -6.71 -48.67 -5.73
CA LYS A 13 -7.55 -47.81 -6.57
C LYS A 13 -7.03 -46.38 -6.68
N ALA A 14 -6.54 -45.81 -5.57
CA ALA A 14 -5.96 -44.47 -5.55
C ALA A 14 -4.69 -44.37 -6.41
N LYS A 15 -3.89 -45.45 -6.52
CA LYS A 15 -2.71 -45.48 -7.40
C LYS A 15 -3.08 -45.54 -8.89
N GLU A 16 -4.14 -46.25 -9.24
CA GLU A 16 -4.65 -46.29 -10.62
C GLU A 16 -5.21 -44.95 -11.10
N GLU A 17 -5.94 -44.23 -10.25
CA GLU A 17 -6.47 -42.90 -10.58
C GLU A 17 -5.35 -41.86 -10.75
N LYS A 18 -4.30 -41.93 -9.95
CA LYS A 18 -3.13 -41.05 -10.07
C LYS A 18 -2.38 -41.27 -11.39
N SER A 19 -2.23 -42.53 -11.80
CA SER A 19 -1.63 -42.93 -13.09
C SER A 19 -2.44 -42.46 -14.30
N LYS A 20 -3.78 -42.50 -14.23
CA LYS A 20 -4.67 -41.97 -15.29
C LYS A 20 -4.61 -40.45 -15.40
N THR A 21 -4.46 -39.75 -14.27
CA THR A 21 -4.38 -38.29 -14.22
C THR A 21 -3.05 -37.77 -14.78
N GLU A 22 -1.94 -38.45 -14.50
CA GLU A 22 -0.62 -38.11 -15.05
C GLU A 22 -0.51 -38.32 -16.57
N LYS A 23 -1.17 -39.36 -17.12
CA LYS A 23 -1.25 -39.61 -18.58
C LYS A 23 -2.10 -38.56 -19.33
N SER A 24 -3.13 -38.00 -18.67
CA SER A 24 -3.95 -36.91 -19.21
C SER A 24 -3.18 -35.57 -19.23
N GLN A 25 -2.33 -35.33 -18.22
CA GLN A 25 -1.51 -34.12 -18.16
C GLN A 25 -0.36 -34.14 -19.18
N THR A 26 0.24 -35.30 -19.50
CA THR A 26 1.28 -35.40 -20.54
C THR A 26 0.71 -35.15 -21.94
N THR A 27 -0.47 -35.67 -22.26
CA THR A 27 -1.14 -35.41 -23.56
C THR A 27 -1.62 -33.96 -23.72
N GLY A 28 -1.94 -33.26 -22.63
CA GLY A 28 -2.23 -31.83 -22.63
C GLY A 28 -0.97 -30.94 -22.80
N ARG A 29 0.20 -31.41 -22.35
CA ARG A 29 1.46 -30.67 -22.42
C ARG A 29 2.10 -30.70 -23.81
N GLU A 30 1.88 -31.77 -24.58
CA GLU A 30 2.34 -31.88 -25.98
C GLU A 30 1.51 -31.04 -26.96
N LYS A 31 0.23 -30.77 -26.69
CA LYS A 31 -0.61 -29.87 -27.51
C LYS A 31 -0.30 -28.37 -27.33
N ARG A 32 0.57 -27.98 -26.39
CA ARG A 32 0.94 -26.58 -26.11
C ARG A 32 2.23 -26.09 -26.79
N LYS A 33 2.90 -26.91 -27.60
CA LYS A 33 4.22 -26.57 -28.19
C LYS A 33 4.25 -26.12 -29.65
N ALA A 34 3.11 -25.78 -30.28
CA ALA A 34 3.11 -25.28 -31.66
C ALA A 34 2.50 -23.88 -31.77
N LEU A 35 3.33 -22.85 -31.54
CA LEU A 35 3.05 -21.48 -31.97
C LEU A 35 4.34 -20.89 -32.57
N GLU A 36 4.70 -21.34 -33.77
CA GLU A 36 5.78 -20.72 -34.55
C GLU A 36 5.26 -19.46 -35.25
N VAL A 37 5.76 -18.30 -34.82
CA VAL A 37 5.53 -17.02 -35.48
C VAL A 37 6.51 -16.89 -36.64
N LYS A 38 6.02 -17.03 -37.87
CA LYS A 38 6.83 -16.85 -39.10
C LYS A 38 6.66 -15.41 -39.59
N THR A 39 7.59 -14.52 -39.23
CA THR A 39 7.70 -13.15 -39.76
C THR A 39 8.37 -13.18 -41.13
N ARG A 40 7.67 -12.75 -42.18
CA ARG A 40 8.24 -12.57 -43.52
C ARG A 40 8.27 -11.07 -43.81
N ASN A 41 9.46 -10.47 -43.78
CA ASN A 41 9.66 -9.10 -44.25
C ASN A 41 9.79 -9.12 -45.77
N ARG A 42 8.87 -8.45 -46.48
CA ARG A 42 9.08 -8.01 -47.85
C ARG A 42 9.33 -6.50 -47.81
N ASN A 43 10.48 -6.09 -48.34
CA ASN A 43 10.76 -4.70 -48.66
C ASN A 43 10.13 -4.41 -50.02
N GLU A 44 9.22 -3.45 -50.08
CA GLU A 44 8.97 -2.66 -51.30
C GLU A 44 8.19 -1.40 -50.92
N THR A 45 8.56 -0.32 -51.60
CA THR A 45 8.24 1.08 -51.37
C THR A 45 6.84 1.44 -51.85
N THR A 46 5.93 1.81 -50.93
CA THR A 46 4.83 2.78 -51.11
C THR A 46 4.11 3.01 -49.78
N THR A 47 3.59 4.23 -49.57
CA THR A 47 2.85 4.67 -48.37
C THR A 47 1.61 3.82 -48.10
N GLU A 48 1.71 2.79 -47.25
CA GLU A 48 0.55 1.95 -46.89
C GLU A 48 0.47 1.62 -45.39
N PHE A 49 -0.78 1.61 -44.90
CA PHE A 49 -1.20 1.21 -43.58
C PHE A 49 -0.55 -0.12 -43.15
N LYS A 50 0.33 -0.08 -42.15
CA LYS A 50 0.95 -1.28 -41.55
C LYS A 50 -0.05 -2.06 -40.70
N ALA A 51 -0.95 -2.82 -41.32
CA ALA A 51 -1.73 -3.86 -40.67
C ALA A 51 -0.92 -5.17 -40.56
N ILE A 52 -0.96 -5.83 -39.40
CA ILE A 52 -0.38 -7.17 -39.24
C ILE A 52 -1.51 -8.17 -39.42
N CYS A 53 -1.38 -9.06 -40.41
CA CYS A 53 -2.36 -10.13 -40.64
C CYS A 53 -2.05 -11.30 -39.70
N MET A 54 -2.86 -11.46 -38.64
CA MET A 54 -2.78 -12.61 -37.74
C MET A 54 -3.74 -13.68 -38.23
N THR A 55 -3.24 -14.90 -38.44
CA THR A 55 -4.08 -16.06 -38.78
C THR A 55 -4.33 -16.87 -37.53
N ILE A 56 -5.56 -16.85 -37.02
CA ILE A 56 -5.98 -17.67 -35.89
C ILE A 56 -6.71 -18.90 -36.46
N ARG A 57 -6.29 -20.10 -36.06
CA ARG A 57 -7.00 -21.34 -36.38
C ARG A 57 -7.90 -21.71 -35.20
N ALA A 58 -9.21 -21.61 -35.40
CA ALA A 58 -10.21 -22.16 -34.49
C ALA A 58 -11.17 -23.05 -35.28
N ALA A 59 -11.43 -24.26 -34.78
CA ALA A 59 -12.44 -25.19 -35.28
C ALA A 59 -12.51 -25.35 -36.82
N GLY A 60 -11.38 -25.67 -37.46
CA GLY A 60 -11.35 -26.06 -38.88
C GLY A 60 -11.45 -24.92 -39.90
N SER A 61 -11.66 -23.67 -39.48
CA SER A 61 -11.72 -22.52 -40.38
C SER A 61 -10.53 -21.57 -40.17
N LYS A 62 -9.97 -21.03 -41.27
CA LYS A 62 -8.96 -19.97 -41.23
C LYS A 62 -9.67 -18.62 -41.25
N VAL A 63 -9.49 -17.82 -40.20
CA VAL A 63 -9.95 -16.43 -40.17
C VAL A 63 -8.73 -15.51 -40.23
N HIS A 64 -8.72 -14.61 -41.21
CA HIS A 64 -7.72 -13.56 -41.34
C HIS A 64 -8.24 -12.30 -40.66
N LEU A 65 -7.69 -11.94 -39.50
CA LEU A 65 -7.99 -10.67 -38.85
C LEU A 65 -6.93 -9.64 -39.24
N LEU A 66 -7.38 -8.52 -39.82
CA LEU A 66 -6.57 -7.32 -40.01
C LEU A 66 -6.70 -6.46 -38.76
N ILE A 67 -5.67 -6.45 -37.92
CA ILE A 67 -5.69 -5.71 -36.66
C ILE A 67 -4.71 -4.53 -36.76
N ASN A 68 -5.20 -3.33 -36.41
CA ASN A 68 -4.39 -2.12 -36.30
C ASN A 68 -3.33 -2.28 -35.19
N LYS A 69 -2.11 -1.77 -35.39
CA LYS A 69 -1.03 -1.76 -34.38
C LYS A 69 -1.46 -1.22 -33.01
N SER A 70 -2.36 -0.24 -32.97
CA SER A 70 -2.89 0.31 -31.70
C SER A 70 -3.67 -0.74 -30.90
N SER A 71 -4.41 -1.61 -31.57
CA SER A 71 -5.19 -2.69 -30.95
C SER A 71 -4.32 -3.88 -30.53
N ILE A 72 -3.17 -4.08 -31.17
CA ILE A 72 -2.18 -5.11 -30.81
C ILE A 72 -1.47 -4.76 -29.49
N SER A 73 -1.15 -3.48 -29.26
CA SER A 73 -0.60 -3.03 -27.96
C SER A 73 -1.54 -3.34 -26.80
N TRP A 74 -2.84 -3.19 -27.02
CA TRP A 74 -3.88 -3.53 -26.06
C TRP A 74 -3.96 -5.05 -25.81
N TYR A 75 -3.91 -5.86 -26.88
CA TYR A 75 -3.96 -7.32 -26.78
C TYR A 75 -2.71 -7.95 -26.16
N ILE A 76 -1.52 -7.43 -26.47
CA ILE A 76 -0.25 -7.89 -25.86
C ILE A 76 -0.22 -7.52 -24.37
N ARG A 77 -0.79 -6.37 -23.96
CA ARG A 77 -0.99 -6.02 -22.54
C ARG A 77 -1.94 -6.96 -21.80
N MET A 78 -2.90 -7.59 -22.48
CA MET A 78 -3.80 -8.58 -21.87
C MET A 78 -3.21 -10.00 -21.78
N ALA A 79 -2.15 -10.32 -22.53
CA ALA A 79 -1.62 -11.68 -22.67
C ALA A 79 -0.37 -11.97 -21.80
N ALA A 80 0.24 -10.97 -21.17
CA ALA A 80 1.24 -11.18 -20.12
C ALA A 80 0.53 -11.48 -18.79
N PRO A 81 1.10 -12.28 -17.86
CA PRO A 81 0.60 -12.29 -16.49
C PRO A 81 0.57 -10.84 -16.02
N SER A 82 -0.64 -10.34 -15.77
CA SER A 82 -0.93 -8.95 -15.47
C SER A 82 -0.03 -8.49 -14.32
N SER A 83 0.98 -7.68 -14.61
CA SER A 83 1.75 -7.00 -13.57
C SER A 83 0.76 -6.14 -12.79
N VAL A 84 0.47 -6.51 -11.55
CA VAL A 84 -0.41 -5.74 -10.68
C VAL A 84 0.23 -4.38 -10.49
N ARG A 85 -0.46 -3.31 -10.90
CA ARG A 85 0.05 -1.95 -10.78
C ARG A 85 0.20 -1.57 -9.31
N PHE A 86 1.22 -0.76 -8.99
CA PHE A 86 1.55 -0.32 -7.62
C PHE A 86 1.99 -1.42 -6.65
N LEU A 87 2.30 -2.62 -7.16
CA LEU A 87 2.88 -3.68 -6.36
C LEU A 87 4.37 -3.40 -6.10
N HIS A 88 4.69 -2.91 -4.91
CA HIS A 88 6.05 -2.59 -4.48
C HIS A 88 6.58 -3.62 -3.48
N GLU A 89 7.67 -4.29 -3.82
CA GLU A 89 8.33 -5.28 -2.93
C GLU A 89 9.45 -4.66 -2.07
N LYS A 90 9.30 -3.38 -1.75
CA LYS A 90 10.23 -2.56 -0.96
C LYS A 90 9.44 -1.75 0.06
N ALA A 91 10.06 -1.38 1.17
CA ALA A 91 9.55 -0.35 2.06
C ALA A 91 9.84 1.04 1.47
N TYR A 92 9.21 2.09 1.99
CA TYR A 92 9.42 3.46 1.52
C TYR A 92 9.96 4.32 2.66
N VAL A 93 11.24 4.65 2.64
CA VAL A 93 11.91 5.40 3.73
C VAL A 93 12.76 6.51 3.13
N ASN A 94 12.61 7.73 3.64
CA ASN A 94 13.36 8.90 3.19
C ASN A 94 13.31 9.13 1.67
N GLY A 95 12.13 9.00 1.06
CA GLY A 95 11.97 9.17 -0.39
C GLY A 95 12.64 8.07 -1.23
N LYS A 96 12.97 6.92 -0.65
CA LYS A 96 13.65 5.82 -1.32
C LYS A 96 12.93 4.50 -1.04
N TRP A 97 12.92 3.65 -2.07
CA TRP A 97 12.48 2.26 -1.98
C TRP A 97 13.60 1.40 -1.40
N ALA A 98 13.41 0.87 -0.19
CA ALA A 98 14.46 0.22 0.60
C ALA A 98 14.11 -1.22 1.01
N ASP A 99 15.14 -2.06 1.12
CA ASP A 99 15.05 -3.35 1.81
C ASP A 99 15.22 -3.17 3.32
N ALA A 100 14.91 -4.20 4.10
CA ALA A 100 15.27 -4.26 5.51
C ALA A 100 16.80 -4.40 5.61
N ALA A 101 17.44 -3.74 6.59
CA ALA A 101 18.89 -3.85 6.77
C ALA A 101 19.35 -5.30 6.98
N SER A 102 18.49 -6.13 7.57
CA SER A 102 18.72 -7.57 7.76
C SER A 102 18.61 -8.41 6.48
N GLY A 103 18.10 -7.84 5.38
CA GLY A 103 17.76 -8.56 4.15
C GLY A 103 16.53 -9.48 4.27
N LYS A 104 15.89 -9.55 5.44
CA LYS A 104 14.71 -10.39 5.65
C LYS A 104 13.48 -9.82 4.97
N THR A 105 12.60 -10.70 4.53
CA THR A 105 11.32 -10.39 3.91
C THR A 105 10.24 -11.32 4.46
N PHE A 106 8.97 -10.94 4.32
CA PHE A 106 7.84 -11.82 4.58
C PHE A 106 6.87 -11.83 3.40
N ASP A 107 6.12 -12.93 3.28
CA ASP A 107 5.14 -13.14 2.22
C ASP A 107 3.82 -12.42 2.53
N VAL A 108 3.25 -11.76 1.52
CA VAL A 108 1.88 -11.25 1.56
C VAL A 108 1.01 -12.19 0.72
N VAL A 109 -0.10 -12.64 1.29
CA VAL A 109 -0.95 -13.68 0.70
C VAL A 109 -2.32 -13.13 0.36
N ASN A 110 -2.90 -13.61 -0.73
CA ASN A 110 -4.27 -13.31 -1.10
C ASN A 110 -5.22 -14.14 -0.21
N PRO A 111 -6.05 -13.52 0.63
CA PRO A 111 -6.91 -14.23 1.57
C PRO A 111 -8.00 -15.07 0.89
N SER A 112 -8.35 -14.81 -0.36
CA SER A 112 -9.38 -15.56 -1.10
C SER A 112 -8.92 -16.94 -1.58
N ASN A 113 -7.61 -17.16 -1.74
CA ASN A 113 -7.08 -18.39 -2.33
C ASN A 113 -5.76 -18.88 -1.71
N GLY A 114 -5.22 -18.15 -0.74
CA GLY A 114 -3.96 -18.46 -0.04
C GLY A 114 -2.70 -18.33 -0.89
N LYS A 115 -2.79 -17.87 -2.14
CA LYS A 115 -1.63 -17.72 -3.02
C LYS A 115 -0.86 -16.46 -2.65
N LYS A 116 0.47 -16.56 -2.71
CA LYS A 116 1.37 -15.42 -2.56
C LYS A 116 1.08 -14.36 -3.62
N ILE A 117 0.97 -13.10 -3.17
CA ILE A 117 0.87 -11.90 -4.00
C ILE A 117 2.29 -11.42 -4.35
N GLY A 118 3.15 -11.34 -3.33
CA GLY A 118 4.54 -10.90 -3.43
C GLY A 118 5.23 -10.97 -2.08
N VAL A 119 6.40 -10.33 -1.97
CA VAL A 119 7.13 -10.13 -0.70
C VAL A 119 7.25 -8.66 -0.35
N VAL A 120 7.43 -8.36 0.93
CA VAL A 120 7.88 -7.05 1.40
C VAL A 120 8.96 -7.21 2.48
N PRO A 121 9.81 -6.19 2.71
CA PRO A 121 10.82 -6.24 3.75
C PRO A 121 10.27 -6.48 5.15
N ASP A 122 10.97 -7.29 5.94
CA ASP A 122 10.67 -7.51 7.35
C ASP A 122 11.57 -6.62 8.22
N MET A 123 11.20 -5.34 8.31
CA MET A 123 11.98 -4.33 9.03
C MET A 123 11.93 -4.53 10.55
N ASP A 124 13.03 -4.17 11.21
CA ASP A 124 13.21 -4.31 12.65
C ASP A 124 13.32 -2.96 13.38
N ALA A 125 13.77 -2.98 14.64
CA ALA A 125 13.97 -1.77 15.45
C ALA A 125 14.99 -0.81 14.85
N ALA A 126 16.09 -1.30 14.26
CA ALA A 126 17.13 -0.45 13.70
C ALA A 126 16.64 0.25 12.43
N ASP A 127 15.92 -0.47 11.56
CA ASP A 127 15.24 0.11 10.40
C ASP A 127 14.23 1.18 10.83
N THR A 128 13.44 0.89 11.87
CA THR A 128 12.45 1.83 12.42
C THR A 128 13.11 3.08 13.00
N GLN A 129 14.21 2.92 13.73
CA GLN A 129 14.98 4.03 14.30
C GLN A 129 15.53 4.93 13.19
N ASN A 130 16.06 4.37 12.11
CA ASN A 130 16.52 5.12 10.95
C ASN A 130 15.37 5.90 10.29
N ALA A 131 14.20 5.27 10.11
CA ALA A 131 13.01 5.95 9.59
C ALA A 131 12.58 7.14 10.46
N ILE A 132 12.65 7.00 11.78
CA ILE A 132 12.37 8.10 12.73
C ILE A 132 13.40 9.23 12.60
N GLN A 133 14.69 8.90 12.44
CA GLN A 133 15.73 9.91 12.24
C GLN A 133 15.51 10.69 10.95
N PHE A 134 15.22 10.01 9.84
CA PHE A 134 14.87 10.68 8.58
C PHE A 134 13.64 11.57 8.71
N ALA A 135 12.61 11.11 9.41
CA ALA A 135 11.41 11.91 9.68
C ALA A 135 11.71 13.17 10.50
N GLN A 136 12.59 13.08 11.51
CA GLN A 136 13.02 14.26 12.27
C GLN A 136 13.84 15.23 11.40
N THR A 137 14.77 14.73 10.59
CA THR A 137 15.55 15.60 9.70
C THR A 137 14.64 16.32 8.70
N ALA A 138 13.67 15.61 8.11
CA ALA A 138 12.69 16.23 7.22
C ALA A 138 11.80 17.25 7.94
N PHE A 139 11.45 17.00 9.21
CA PHE A 139 10.62 17.89 10.01
C PHE A 139 11.19 19.30 10.15
N GLU A 140 12.52 19.44 10.28
CA GLU A 140 13.17 20.75 10.43
C GLU A 140 12.90 21.69 9.26
N SER A 141 12.75 21.16 8.04
CA SER A 141 12.41 21.95 6.85
C SER A 141 10.90 21.96 6.56
N TRP A 142 10.21 20.84 6.80
CA TRP A 142 8.79 20.70 6.50
C TRP A 142 7.91 21.61 7.36
N LYS A 143 8.26 21.78 8.65
CA LYS A 143 7.52 22.64 9.58
C LYS A 143 7.51 24.13 9.17
N GLU A 144 8.52 24.56 8.42
CA GLU A 144 8.70 25.94 7.95
C GLU A 144 7.93 26.23 6.65
N THR A 145 7.40 25.19 5.98
CA THR A 145 6.54 25.39 4.81
C THR A 145 5.27 26.15 5.20
N THR A 146 4.71 26.90 4.26
CA THR A 146 3.41 27.52 4.44
C THR A 146 2.29 26.48 4.35
N ALA A 147 1.19 26.74 5.04
CA ALA A 147 0.00 25.89 4.93
C ALA A 147 -0.52 25.77 3.47
N LYS A 148 -0.29 26.79 2.63
CA LYS A 148 -0.65 26.76 1.21
C LYS A 148 0.19 25.75 0.43
N GLU A 149 1.50 25.71 0.64
CA GLU A 149 2.38 24.76 -0.04
C GLU A 149 2.01 23.31 0.31
N ARG A 150 1.76 23.04 1.59
CA ARG A 150 1.31 21.72 2.04
C ARG A 150 -0.04 21.33 1.43
N SER A 151 -0.98 22.28 1.39
CA SER A 151 -2.31 22.11 0.77
C SER A 151 -2.21 21.72 -0.70
N VAL A 152 -1.34 22.37 -1.48
CA VAL A 152 -1.15 22.05 -2.91
C VAL A 152 -0.66 20.62 -3.10
N ILE A 153 0.31 20.17 -2.29
CA ILE A 153 0.84 18.80 -2.36
C ILE A 153 -0.26 17.78 -2.03
N LEU A 154 -0.99 17.97 -0.93
CA LEU A 154 -2.07 17.06 -0.52
C LEU A 154 -3.20 16.99 -1.54
N ARG A 155 -3.56 18.13 -2.17
CA ARG A 155 -4.58 18.17 -3.22
C ARG A 155 -4.13 17.40 -4.45
N LYS A 156 -2.88 17.61 -4.90
CA LYS A 156 -2.31 16.85 -6.02
C LYS A 156 -2.24 15.35 -5.71
N TRP A 157 -1.93 14.98 -4.48
CA TRP A 157 -1.94 13.57 -4.05
C TRP A 157 -3.35 12.97 -4.13
N SER A 158 -4.37 13.72 -3.71
CA SER A 158 -5.79 13.34 -3.85
C SER A 158 -6.18 13.12 -5.31
N GLU A 159 -5.87 14.08 -6.18
CA GLU A 159 -6.13 14.02 -7.62
C GLU A 159 -5.49 12.77 -8.26
N LEU A 160 -4.22 12.49 -7.92
CA LEU A 160 -3.52 11.27 -8.37
C LEU A 160 -4.17 9.98 -7.86
N CYS A 161 -4.73 9.96 -6.65
CA CYS A 161 -5.47 8.80 -6.15
C CYS A 161 -6.76 8.58 -6.94
N ILE A 162 -7.50 9.65 -7.25
CA ILE A 162 -8.72 9.59 -8.07
C ILE A 162 -8.41 9.08 -9.48
N GLU A 163 -7.36 9.61 -10.11
CA GLU A 163 -6.91 9.19 -11.45
C GLU A 163 -6.56 7.70 -11.52
N ASN A 164 -6.10 7.13 -10.40
CA ASN A 164 -5.65 5.74 -10.31
C ASN A 164 -6.61 4.85 -9.50
N LYS A 165 -7.84 5.31 -9.24
CA LYS A 165 -8.80 4.67 -8.34
C LYS A 165 -9.04 3.19 -8.64
N ASP A 166 -9.17 2.84 -9.92
CA ASP A 166 -9.54 1.48 -10.33
C ASP A 166 -8.37 0.50 -10.11
N GLU A 167 -7.12 0.97 -10.27
CA GLU A 167 -5.92 0.17 -10.04
C GLU A 167 -5.62 0.04 -8.54
N LEU A 168 -5.82 1.12 -7.77
CA LEU A 168 -5.73 1.08 -6.31
C LEU A 168 -6.78 0.11 -5.72
N ALA A 169 -8.02 0.14 -6.23
CA ALA A 169 -9.08 -0.74 -5.76
C ALA A 169 -8.78 -2.22 -6.08
N LYS A 170 -8.22 -2.52 -7.26
CA LYS A 170 -7.76 -3.88 -7.61
C LYS A 170 -6.68 -4.38 -6.67
N LEU A 171 -5.66 -3.57 -6.38
CA LEU A 171 -4.59 -3.92 -5.45
C LEU A 171 -5.14 -4.17 -4.04
N LEU A 172 -6.02 -3.28 -3.57
CA LEU A 172 -6.66 -3.39 -2.26
C LEU A 172 -7.50 -4.67 -2.16
N THR A 173 -8.33 -4.98 -3.17
CA THR A 173 -9.07 -6.25 -3.23
C THR A 173 -8.12 -7.45 -3.24
N LEU A 174 -6.98 -7.36 -3.93
CA LEU A 174 -6.02 -8.45 -4.03
C LEU A 174 -5.42 -8.82 -2.67
N GLU A 175 -5.00 -7.83 -1.88
CA GLU A 175 -4.37 -8.05 -0.56
C GLU A 175 -5.38 -8.24 0.58
N ASN A 176 -6.49 -7.49 0.59
CA ASN A 176 -7.45 -7.50 1.69
C ASN A 176 -8.58 -8.52 1.48
N GLY A 177 -8.91 -8.85 0.23
CA GLY A 177 -9.97 -9.80 -0.12
C GLY A 177 -11.38 -9.20 -0.21
N LYS A 178 -11.60 -7.93 0.16
CA LYS A 178 -12.93 -7.31 0.04
C LYS A 178 -13.38 -7.16 -1.42
N PRO A 179 -14.70 -7.19 -1.70
CA PRO A 179 -15.24 -7.00 -3.05
C PRO A 179 -14.75 -5.70 -3.70
N LEU A 180 -14.55 -5.71 -5.02
CA LEU A 180 -14.00 -4.55 -5.76
C LEU A 180 -14.83 -3.28 -5.58
N ALA A 181 -16.16 -3.39 -5.46
CA ALA A 181 -17.04 -2.26 -5.19
C ALA A 181 -16.75 -1.62 -3.82
N GLU A 182 -16.55 -2.42 -2.77
CA GLU A 182 -16.17 -1.92 -1.44
C GLU A 182 -14.75 -1.34 -1.45
N ALA A 183 -13.81 -1.97 -2.14
CA ALA A 183 -12.44 -1.43 -2.30
C ALA A 183 -12.45 -0.07 -3.01
N THR A 184 -13.27 0.09 -4.05
CA THR A 184 -13.44 1.37 -4.75
C THR A 184 -14.04 2.43 -3.82
N GLY A 185 -15.06 2.06 -3.05
CA GLY A 185 -15.65 2.93 -2.04
C GLY A 185 -14.63 3.36 -0.98
N GLU A 186 -13.78 2.44 -0.52
CA GLU A 186 -12.70 2.76 0.42
C GLU A 186 -11.66 3.70 -0.19
N VAL A 187 -11.19 3.47 -1.42
CA VAL A 187 -10.22 4.35 -2.07
C VAL A 187 -10.77 5.77 -2.18
N MET A 188 -12.04 5.93 -2.58
CA MET A 188 -12.69 7.23 -2.64
C MET A 188 -12.85 7.86 -1.24
N TYR A 189 -13.25 7.08 -0.24
CA TYR A 189 -13.37 7.55 1.14
C TYR A 189 -12.01 7.97 1.72
N GLY A 190 -10.97 7.17 1.50
CA GLY A 190 -9.60 7.47 1.87
C GLY A 190 -9.09 8.74 1.22
N THR A 191 -9.39 8.91 -0.06
CA THR A 191 -9.01 10.11 -0.83
C THR A 191 -9.72 11.38 -0.34
N SER A 192 -10.98 11.28 0.11
CA SER A 192 -11.70 12.44 0.67
C SER A 192 -11.02 13.05 1.90
N PHE A 193 -10.29 12.25 2.70
CA PHE A 193 -9.49 12.79 3.80
C PHE A 193 -8.32 13.63 3.31
N MET A 194 -7.71 13.27 2.17
CA MET A 194 -6.60 14.05 1.61
C MET A 194 -7.05 15.44 1.21
N GLU A 195 -8.17 15.51 0.49
CA GLU A 195 -8.80 16.78 0.09
C GLU A 195 -9.21 17.60 1.31
N TRP A 196 -9.91 16.98 2.26
CA TRP A 196 -10.34 17.65 3.48
C TRP A 196 -9.16 18.25 4.26
N PHE A 197 -8.09 17.47 4.50
CA PHE A 197 -6.94 17.97 5.25
C PHE A 197 -6.07 18.94 4.45
N ALA A 198 -6.08 18.89 3.11
CA ALA A 198 -5.48 19.94 2.28
C ALA A 198 -6.15 21.29 2.56
N GLU A 199 -7.46 21.30 2.83
CA GLU A 199 -8.20 22.50 3.18
C GLU A 199 -8.02 22.89 4.64
N GLU A 200 -8.17 21.95 5.56
CA GLU A 200 -8.07 22.23 7.01
C GLU A 200 -6.66 22.65 7.43
N GLY A 201 -5.60 22.20 6.74
CA GLY A 201 -4.23 22.64 7.00
C GLY A 201 -4.05 24.17 6.90
N ARG A 202 -4.90 24.85 6.12
CA ARG A 202 -4.91 26.32 5.97
C ARG A 202 -5.75 27.06 7.02
N ARG A 203 -6.46 26.31 7.87
CA ARG A 203 -7.45 26.81 8.84
C ARG A 203 -7.07 26.47 10.28
N VAL A 204 -5.79 26.21 10.52
CA VAL A 204 -5.23 26.00 11.87
C VAL A 204 -5.13 27.35 12.59
N TYR A 205 -6.29 27.86 13.04
CA TYR A 205 -6.38 29.16 13.70
C TYR A 205 -5.93 29.11 15.16
N GLY A 206 -5.17 30.11 15.55
CA GLY A 206 -4.90 30.45 16.95
C GLY A 206 -5.96 31.38 17.54
N ASP A 207 -5.74 31.84 18.77
CA ASP A 207 -6.68 32.67 19.52
C ASP A 207 -6.02 33.95 20.04
N ILE A 208 -6.80 35.03 20.09
CA ILE A 208 -6.43 36.27 20.79
C ILE A 208 -7.33 36.37 22.02
N ILE A 209 -6.74 36.21 23.20
CA ILE A 209 -7.51 36.13 24.46
C ILE A 209 -7.46 37.49 25.18
N PRO A 210 -8.60 38.00 25.68
CA PRO A 210 -8.63 39.21 26.49
C PRO A 210 -7.68 39.10 27.69
N SER A 211 -6.79 40.08 27.85
CA SER A 211 -5.83 40.07 28.96
C SER A 211 -6.47 40.63 30.23
N PRO A 212 -6.27 40.01 31.39
CA PRO A 212 -6.64 40.61 32.67
C PRO A 212 -5.70 41.77 33.08
N ALA A 213 -4.56 41.93 32.39
CA ALA A 213 -3.60 42.99 32.65
C ALA A 213 -3.64 44.05 31.55
N LYS A 214 -3.74 45.33 31.93
CA LYS A 214 -3.88 46.47 30.99
C LYS A 214 -2.74 46.60 29.97
N THR A 215 -1.55 46.11 30.30
CA THR A 215 -0.33 46.28 29.50
C THR A 215 0.08 45.01 28.72
N LYS A 216 -0.74 43.95 28.73
CA LYS A 216 -0.38 42.67 28.11
C LYS A 216 -1.41 42.25 27.06
N LYS A 217 -0.94 41.43 26.11
CA LYS A 217 -1.77 40.72 25.13
C LYS A 217 -1.53 39.22 25.31
N ILE A 218 -2.55 38.40 25.11
CA ILE A 218 -2.43 36.94 25.16
C ILE A 218 -2.71 36.42 23.75
N LEU A 219 -1.72 35.73 23.18
CA LEU A 219 -1.78 35.13 21.85
C LEU A 219 -1.56 33.62 22.02
N VAL A 220 -2.43 32.82 21.41
CA VAL A 220 -2.29 31.38 21.32
C VAL A 220 -2.00 31.02 19.87
N LEU A 221 -0.87 30.34 19.64
CA LEU A 221 -0.49 29.82 18.34
C LEU A 221 -0.55 28.30 18.37
N LYS A 222 -0.88 27.69 17.23
CA LYS A 222 -0.87 26.24 17.04
C LYS A 222 0.28 25.88 16.09
N GLN A 223 1.12 24.94 16.51
CA GLN A 223 2.32 24.52 15.78
C GLN A 223 2.35 23.00 15.65
N PRO A 224 2.98 22.45 14.60
CA PRO A 224 3.09 21.01 14.45
C PRO A 224 3.88 20.39 15.62
N ILE A 225 3.39 19.26 16.13
CA ILE A 225 3.95 18.62 17.32
C ILE A 225 5.32 17.96 17.08
N GLY A 226 5.64 17.57 15.84
CA GLY A 226 6.88 16.89 15.49
C GLY A 226 6.67 15.63 14.64
N VAL A 227 7.50 14.62 14.87
CA VAL A 227 7.37 13.30 14.23
C VAL A 227 6.18 12.55 14.83
N ALA A 228 5.28 12.05 13.97
CA ALA A 228 4.14 11.23 14.36
C ALA A 228 4.36 9.76 13.97
N GLY A 229 4.29 8.87 14.96
CA GLY A 229 4.27 7.42 14.75
C GLY A 229 2.85 6.93 14.55
N MET A 230 2.62 6.10 13.53
CA MET A 230 1.28 5.64 13.17
C MET A 230 1.26 4.12 12.98
N ILE A 231 0.24 3.47 13.54
CA ILE A 231 0.02 2.03 13.39
C ILE A 231 -1.40 1.83 12.89
N THR A 232 -1.55 1.22 11.71
CA THR A 232 -2.85 1.06 11.04
C THR A 232 -3.25 -0.41 10.89
N PRO A 233 -4.56 -0.72 10.94
CA PRO A 233 -5.08 -2.07 10.83
C PRO A 233 -5.21 -2.51 9.37
N TRP A 234 -5.53 -3.79 9.17
CA TRP A 234 -5.68 -4.40 7.84
C TRP A 234 -7.06 -4.19 7.20
N ASN A 235 -8.09 -3.85 7.98
CA ASN A 235 -9.48 -3.88 7.51
C ASN A 235 -9.85 -2.74 6.55
N PHE A 236 -9.21 -1.57 6.69
CA PHE A 236 -9.33 -0.43 5.77
C PHE A 236 -7.93 0.15 5.52
N PRO A 237 -7.09 -0.57 4.75
CA PRO A 237 -5.66 -0.28 4.66
C PRO A 237 -5.33 0.96 3.81
N ASN A 238 -6.29 1.51 3.06
CA ASN A 238 -6.14 2.80 2.40
C ASN A 238 -6.67 3.92 3.31
N ALA A 239 -7.93 3.82 3.74
CA ALA A 239 -8.59 4.92 4.45
C ALA A 239 -8.02 5.19 5.86
N MET A 240 -7.55 4.16 6.58
CA MET A 240 -6.94 4.37 7.89
C MET A 240 -5.59 5.07 7.81
N ILE A 241 -4.89 4.93 6.69
CA ILE A 241 -3.62 5.61 6.45
C ILE A 241 -3.88 7.07 6.16
N THR A 242 -4.70 7.38 5.16
CA THR A 242 -4.95 8.77 4.73
C THR A 242 -5.58 9.60 5.84
N ARG A 243 -6.51 9.02 6.61
CA ARG A 243 -7.15 9.70 7.76
C ARG A 243 -6.15 10.16 8.83
N LYS A 244 -5.01 9.48 8.98
CA LYS A 244 -3.97 9.83 9.96
C LYS A 244 -2.84 10.64 9.35
N ALA A 245 -2.26 10.12 8.26
CA ALA A 245 -1.09 10.70 7.63
C ALA A 245 -1.37 12.09 7.05
N CYS A 246 -2.51 12.27 6.36
CA CYS A 246 -2.83 13.55 5.72
C CYS A 246 -3.09 14.65 6.75
N ALA A 247 -3.69 14.34 7.89
CA ALA A 247 -3.86 15.29 8.98
C ALA A 247 -2.51 15.75 9.56
N ALA A 248 -1.60 14.81 9.84
CA ALA A 248 -0.27 15.14 10.34
C ALA A 248 0.54 15.96 9.32
N ILE A 249 0.55 15.54 8.06
CA ILE A 249 1.25 16.23 6.97
C ILE A 249 0.67 17.64 6.79
N ALA A 250 -0.66 17.82 6.80
CA ALA A 250 -1.31 19.12 6.70
C ALA A 250 -0.92 20.08 7.84
N ALA A 251 -0.83 19.56 9.07
CA ALA A 251 -0.39 20.31 10.24
C ALA A 251 1.08 20.75 10.16
N GLY A 252 1.90 20.09 9.33
CA GLY A 252 3.34 20.32 9.23
C GLY A 252 4.20 19.29 9.97
N CYS A 253 3.60 18.17 10.40
CA CYS A 253 4.32 17.05 11.00
C CYS A 253 4.89 16.11 9.93
N THR A 254 5.86 15.28 10.32
CA THR A 254 6.35 14.14 9.51
C THR A 254 5.85 12.83 10.10
N VAL A 255 5.82 11.76 9.29
CA VAL A 255 5.13 10.51 9.61
C VAL A 255 6.05 9.32 9.45
N VAL A 256 6.04 8.44 10.45
CA VAL A 256 6.55 7.06 10.35
C VAL A 256 5.38 6.12 10.62
N LEU A 257 5.00 5.34 9.60
CA LEU A 257 3.80 4.51 9.62
C LEU A 257 4.17 3.03 9.47
N LYS A 258 3.64 2.21 10.37
CA LYS A 258 3.65 0.74 10.28
C LYS A 258 2.25 0.25 9.85
N PRO A 259 2.06 -0.20 8.61
CA PRO A 259 0.81 -0.82 8.22
C PRO A 259 0.70 -2.23 8.84
N ALA A 260 -0.51 -2.79 8.80
CA ALA A 260 -0.71 -4.19 9.11
C ALA A 260 0.02 -5.06 8.07
N GLU A 261 0.64 -6.13 8.57
CA GLU A 261 1.42 -7.07 7.77
C GLU A 261 0.59 -7.82 6.72
N ASP A 262 -0.73 -7.97 6.94
CA ASP A 262 -1.61 -8.65 6.00
C ASP A 262 -1.91 -7.78 4.76
N THR A 263 -1.80 -6.45 4.85
CA THR A 263 -2.15 -5.52 3.76
C THR A 263 -1.19 -4.31 3.64
N PRO A 264 0.10 -4.54 3.38
CA PRO A 264 1.09 -3.46 3.29
C PRO A 264 1.06 -2.72 1.94
N TYR A 265 0.54 -3.32 0.87
CA TYR A 265 0.70 -2.77 -0.48
C TYR A 265 -0.13 -1.51 -0.72
N SER A 266 -1.31 -1.37 -0.09
CA SER A 266 -2.07 -0.11 -0.12
C SER A 266 -1.26 1.06 0.43
N ALA A 267 -0.48 0.85 1.49
CA ALA A 267 0.38 1.88 2.07
C ALA A 267 1.51 2.29 1.10
N LEU A 268 2.11 1.30 0.44
CA LEU A 268 3.22 1.51 -0.49
C LEU A 268 2.73 2.16 -1.79
N ALA A 269 1.57 1.77 -2.31
CA ALA A 269 0.94 2.41 -3.46
C ALA A 269 0.68 3.91 -3.21
N LEU A 270 0.21 4.24 -2.00
CA LEU A 270 0.02 5.63 -1.58
C LEU A 270 1.33 6.43 -1.57
N CYS A 271 2.47 5.80 -1.26
CA CYS A 271 3.78 6.46 -1.27
C CYS A 271 4.27 6.81 -2.67
N GLU A 272 4.09 5.92 -3.66
CA GLU A 272 4.41 6.25 -5.06
C GLU A 272 3.62 7.48 -5.53
N LEU A 273 2.35 7.57 -5.15
CA LEU A 273 1.52 8.73 -5.49
C LEU A 273 1.91 9.98 -4.70
N ALA A 274 2.34 9.84 -3.45
CA ALA A 274 2.84 10.95 -2.63
C ALA A 274 4.15 11.53 -3.21
N GLU A 275 5.06 10.67 -3.66
CA GLU A 275 6.30 11.06 -4.35
C GLU A 275 5.99 11.86 -5.61
N LYS A 276 5.07 11.37 -6.45
CA LYS A 276 4.60 12.09 -7.66
C LYS A 276 3.87 13.40 -7.35
N ALA A 277 3.20 13.48 -6.21
CA ALA A 277 2.58 14.70 -5.72
C ALA A 277 3.62 15.77 -5.30
N GLY A 278 4.89 15.37 -5.13
CA GLY A 278 5.97 16.26 -4.70
C GLY A 278 6.14 16.31 -3.19
N LEU A 279 5.68 15.29 -2.46
CA LEU A 279 5.92 15.20 -1.03
C LEU A 279 7.44 15.02 -0.77
N PRO A 280 8.08 15.87 0.06
CA PRO A 280 9.52 15.80 0.25
C PRO A 280 9.98 14.48 0.88
N PRO A 281 11.20 14.00 0.57
CA PRO A 281 11.81 12.85 1.22
C PRO A 281 11.77 12.96 2.75
N GLY A 282 11.38 11.86 3.41
CA GLY A 282 11.32 11.76 4.87
C GLY A 282 10.05 12.31 5.52
N VAL A 283 9.18 13.03 4.79
CA VAL A 283 7.89 13.48 5.35
C VAL A 283 6.93 12.31 5.58
N LEU A 284 6.94 11.31 4.70
CA LEU A 284 6.23 10.05 4.86
C LEU A 284 7.20 8.88 4.76
N ASN A 285 7.17 8.00 5.76
CA ASN A 285 8.00 6.79 5.82
C ASN A 285 7.12 5.59 6.20
N ILE A 286 7.21 4.50 5.44
CA ILE A 286 6.49 3.25 5.66
C ILE A 286 7.47 2.17 6.09
N VAL A 287 7.26 1.64 7.29
CA VAL A 287 8.03 0.54 7.86
C VAL A 287 7.17 -0.73 7.80
N THR A 288 7.47 -1.62 6.86
CA THR A 288 6.82 -2.93 6.76
C THR A 288 7.48 -3.93 7.69
N CYS A 289 6.71 -4.70 8.44
CA CYS A 289 7.26 -5.76 9.27
C CYS A 289 6.25 -6.89 9.44
N SER A 290 6.76 -8.10 9.64
CA SER A 290 5.95 -9.29 9.89
C SER A 290 5.28 -9.23 11.25
N ARG A 291 4.33 -10.14 11.51
CA ARG A 291 3.70 -10.28 12.82
C ARG A 291 4.70 -10.55 13.94
N ALA A 292 5.82 -11.21 13.64
CA ALA A 292 6.90 -11.47 14.60
C ALA A 292 7.63 -10.18 15.01
N ASN A 293 7.87 -9.28 14.05
CA ASN A 293 8.55 -7.99 14.30
C ASN A 293 7.60 -6.85 14.70
N ALA A 294 6.28 -7.03 14.58
CA ALA A 294 5.29 -5.99 14.89
C ALA A 294 5.44 -5.42 16.32
N GLY A 295 5.74 -6.27 17.30
CA GLY A 295 5.96 -5.83 18.69
C GLY A 295 7.22 -4.97 18.85
N VAL A 296 8.32 -5.36 18.20
CA VAL A 296 9.61 -4.65 18.27
C VAL A 296 9.53 -3.30 17.54
N VAL A 297 8.96 -3.27 16.34
CA VAL A 297 8.74 -2.03 15.58
C VAL A 297 7.76 -1.09 16.31
N GLY A 298 6.66 -1.64 16.84
CA GLY A 298 5.69 -0.87 17.61
C GLY A 298 6.30 -0.25 18.87
N LYS A 299 7.12 -1.02 19.60
CA LYS A 299 7.85 -0.55 20.78
C LYS A 299 8.82 0.59 20.42
N MET A 300 9.60 0.45 19.35
CA MET A 300 10.52 1.49 18.89
C MET A 300 9.80 2.79 18.52
N LEU A 301 8.63 2.70 17.85
CA LEU A 301 7.81 3.87 17.57
C LEU A 301 7.35 4.56 18.87
N CYS A 302 6.91 3.80 19.87
CA CYS A 302 6.34 4.35 21.11
C CYS A 302 7.41 4.94 22.04
N GLU A 303 8.55 4.26 22.22
CA GLU A 303 9.57 4.65 23.20
C GLU A 303 10.55 5.71 22.68
N SER A 304 10.58 5.95 21.37
CA SER A 304 11.50 6.94 20.79
C SER A 304 11.17 8.35 21.27
N PRO A 305 12.13 9.09 21.86
CA PRO A 305 11.90 10.47 22.31
C PRO A 305 11.69 11.45 21.15
N MET A 306 12.02 11.05 19.91
CA MET A 306 11.82 11.85 18.70
C MET A 306 10.36 11.79 18.22
N VAL A 307 9.66 10.71 18.52
CA VAL A 307 8.23 10.57 18.19
C VAL A 307 7.41 11.32 19.25
N LYS A 308 6.67 12.33 18.82
CA LYS A 308 5.90 13.23 19.71
C LYS A 308 4.42 12.91 19.77
N LYS A 309 3.94 12.06 18.87
CA LYS A 309 2.53 11.66 18.75
C LYS A 309 2.44 10.23 18.27
N ILE A 310 1.68 9.39 18.98
CA ILE A 310 1.27 8.06 18.49
C ILE A 310 -0.21 8.05 18.12
N SER A 311 -0.50 7.57 16.92
CA SER A 311 -1.86 7.31 16.45
C SER A 311 -2.03 5.83 16.13
N PHE A 312 -2.86 5.14 16.91
CA PHE A 312 -3.09 3.71 16.79
C PHE A 312 -4.54 3.42 16.42
N THR A 313 -4.75 2.51 15.48
CA THR A 313 -6.05 1.86 15.28
C THR A 313 -5.83 0.35 15.19
N GLY A 314 -6.53 -0.41 16.02
CA GLY A 314 -6.39 -1.86 16.12
C GLY A 314 -7.17 -2.40 17.32
N SER A 315 -6.79 -3.57 17.84
CA SER A 315 -7.50 -4.18 18.96
C SER A 315 -7.30 -3.40 20.27
N THR A 316 -8.29 -3.45 21.16
CA THR A 316 -8.23 -2.81 22.49
C THR A 316 -7.06 -3.34 23.33
N VAL A 317 -6.74 -4.63 23.21
CA VAL A 317 -5.62 -5.26 23.94
C VAL A 317 -4.30 -4.63 23.52
N VAL A 318 -4.05 -4.52 22.21
CA VAL A 318 -2.83 -3.88 21.70
C VAL A 318 -2.84 -2.38 22.02
N GLY A 319 -3.99 -1.71 21.93
CA GLY A 319 -4.13 -0.30 22.29
C GLY A 319 -3.73 0.00 23.74
N LYS A 320 -4.05 -0.90 24.69
CA LYS A 320 -3.59 -0.78 26.09
C LYS A 320 -2.06 -0.91 26.20
N VAL A 321 -1.46 -1.88 25.51
CA VAL A 321 -0.01 -2.04 25.48
C VAL A 321 0.67 -0.79 24.91
N VAL A 322 0.19 -0.30 23.76
CA VAL A 322 0.68 0.93 23.14
C VAL A 322 0.56 2.10 24.11
N SER A 323 -0.57 2.26 24.82
CA SER A 323 -0.75 3.34 25.79
C SER A 323 0.25 3.33 26.95
N ILE A 324 0.71 2.14 27.36
CA ILE A 324 1.68 1.97 28.46
C ILE A 324 3.10 2.26 27.98
N LEU A 325 3.41 1.93 26.72
CA LEU A 325 4.74 2.13 26.14
C LEU A 325 5.05 3.59 25.82
N ILE A 326 4.02 4.43 25.66
CA ILE A 326 4.20 5.85 25.35
C ILE A 326 4.70 6.58 26.60
N PRO A 327 5.91 7.17 26.56
CA PRO A 327 6.43 7.90 27.70
C PRO A 327 5.55 9.10 28.06
N VAL A 328 5.56 9.49 29.34
CA VAL A 328 4.73 10.59 29.89
C VAL A 328 4.89 11.92 29.13
N TYR A 329 6.04 12.16 28.50
CA TYR A 329 6.31 13.35 27.69
C TYR A 329 5.71 13.32 26.27
N CYS A 330 5.20 12.18 25.80
CA CYS A 330 4.39 12.04 24.60
C CYS A 330 2.91 11.98 25.02
N SER A 331 2.42 13.06 25.64
CA SER A 331 1.12 13.10 26.34
C SER A 331 -0.10 12.99 25.42
N ASP A 332 0.09 13.12 24.11
CA ASP A 332 -1.00 13.06 23.14
C ASP A 332 -1.05 11.67 22.48
N PHE A 333 -1.87 10.76 23.02
CA PHE A 333 -2.17 9.46 22.43
C PHE A 333 -3.61 9.42 21.89
N THR A 334 -3.82 8.79 20.73
CA THR A 334 -5.17 8.64 20.16
C THR A 334 -5.45 7.20 19.76
N VAL A 335 -6.47 6.61 20.38
CA VAL A 335 -7.08 5.31 20.04
C VAL A 335 -8.48 5.54 19.50
N GLN A 336 -8.77 5.03 18.31
CA GLN A 336 -10.15 4.99 17.82
C GLN A 336 -10.84 3.70 18.30
N GLY A 337 -12.01 3.85 18.94
CA GLY A 337 -12.80 2.76 19.52
C GLY A 337 -12.95 2.79 21.05
N VAL A 338 -12.35 3.78 21.72
CA VAL A 338 -12.49 4.05 23.16
C VAL A 338 -12.91 5.53 23.31
N PRO A 339 -13.84 5.91 24.21
CA PRO A 339 -14.47 7.24 24.24
C PRO A 339 -13.56 8.34 24.82
N TYR A 340 -12.39 8.57 24.20
CA TYR A 340 -11.55 9.73 24.49
C TYR A 340 -11.43 10.61 23.26
N LYS A 341 -11.78 11.90 23.45
CA LYS A 341 -11.84 12.93 22.42
C LYS A 341 -10.57 12.96 21.58
N VAL A 342 -10.73 12.79 20.28
CA VAL A 342 -9.69 12.99 19.28
C VAL A 342 -9.61 14.49 19.01
N PHE A 343 -8.53 15.14 19.45
CA PHE A 343 -8.06 16.35 18.80
C PHE A 343 -6.74 15.99 18.10
N LEU A 344 -6.74 16.17 16.79
CA LEU A 344 -5.53 16.38 16.01
C LEU A 344 -5.36 17.89 15.85
#